data_AF-A0A916SBY1-F1
#
_entry.id   AF-A0A916SBY1-F1
#
_cell.length_a   1.000
_cell.length_b   1.000
_cell.length_c   1.000
_cell.angle_alpha   90.00
_cell.angle_beta   90.00
_cell.angle_gamma   90.00
#
_symmetry.space_group_name_H-M   'P 1'
#
loop_
_entity.id
_entity.type
_entity.pdbx_description
1 polymer ?
#
loop_
_entity_poly.entity_id
_entity_poly.type
_entity_poly.pdbx_seq_one_letter_code
_entity_poly.pdbx_strand_id
1 'polypeptide(L)'
;MPDHVHILISIPPKYSVAEVIGYLKGKSSIWVAQNVERKMRNFLGHKFWARGYFVSTVGRDEEMIRAYIRNQELADKQLDQMQLRLGSS
;
A
#
# COMPACT_ATOMS: atom_id res chain seq x y z
N MET A 1 8.86 -4.24 -8.72
CA MET A 1 9.35 -4.25 -7.32
C MET A 1 8.16 -3.89 -6.46
N PRO A 2 7.88 -4.57 -5.35
CA PRO A 2 6.71 -4.25 -4.53
C PRO A 2 6.85 -2.84 -3.93
N ASP A 3 6.15 -1.87 -4.53
CA ASP A 3 6.22 -0.43 -4.23
C ASP A 3 4.91 0.12 -3.62
N HIS A 4 3.93 -0.77 -3.40
CA HIS A 4 2.62 -0.44 -2.85
C HIS A 4 2.14 -1.54 -1.89
N VAL A 5 1.10 -1.24 -1.10
CA VAL A 5 0.52 -2.15 -0.12
C VAL A 5 -1.00 -2.20 -0.30
N HIS A 6 -1.54 -3.41 -0.38
CA HIS A 6 -2.98 -3.70 -0.35
C HIS A 6 -3.40 -4.05 1.08
N ILE A 7 -4.47 -3.41 1.58
CA ILE A 7 -4.97 -3.65 2.95
C ILE A 7 -6.48 -3.76 2.92
N LEU A 8 -7.03 -4.76 3.61
CA LEU A 8 -8.45 -4.87 3.91
C LEU A 8 -8.71 -4.47 5.37
N ILE A 9 -9.49 -3.41 5.56
CA ILE A 9 -9.85 -2.91 6.90
C ILE A 9 -11.33 -2.57 6.98
N SER A 10 -11.91 -2.77 8.16
CA SER A 10 -13.24 -2.26 8.50
C SER A 10 -13.11 -0.88 9.14
N ILE A 11 -13.80 0.12 8.59
CA ILE A 11 -13.78 1.50 9.09
C ILE A 11 -15.15 1.81 9.70
N PRO A 12 -15.23 2.21 10.98
CA PRO A 12 -16.47 2.69 11.56
C PRO A 12 -17.02 3.88 10.75
N PRO A 13 -18.33 3.94 10.48
CA PRO A 13 -18.93 4.92 9.56
C PRO A 13 -18.80 6.38 10.05
N LYS A 14 -18.46 6.59 11.31
CA LYS A 14 -18.16 7.92 11.89
C LYS A 14 -16.84 8.52 11.42
N TYR A 15 -15.93 7.70 10.87
CA TYR A 15 -14.64 8.16 10.35
C TYR A 15 -14.67 8.17 8.83
N SER A 16 -14.06 9.20 8.23
CA SER A 16 -13.87 9.21 6.80
C SER A 16 -12.74 8.27 6.39
N VAL A 17 -12.84 7.66 5.20
CA VAL A 17 -11.74 6.86 4.64
C VAL A 17 -10.45 7.67 4.55
N ALA A 18 -10.55 8.93 4.12
CA ALA A 18 -9.39 9.81 3.96
C ALA A 18 -8.65 10.04 5.28
N GLU A 19 -9.38 10.22 6.39
CA GLU A 19 -8.82 10.38 7.72
C GLU A 19 -8.04 9.12 8.17
N VAL A 20 -8.66 7.95 8.03
CA VAL A 20 -8.04 6.68 8.42
C VAL A 20 -6.78 6.40 7.58
N ILE A 21 -6.86 6.56 6.26
CA ILE A 21 -5.71 6.36 5.38
C ILE A 21 -4.61 7.40 5.63
N GLY A 22 -4.98 8.66 5.87
CA GLY A 22 -4.03 9.71 6.24
C GLY A 22 -3.28 9.37 7.53
N TYR A 23 -4.00 8.91 8.55
CA TYR A 23 -3.41 8.46 9.81
C TYR A 23 -2.45 7.28 9.61
N LEU A 24 -2.88 6.23 8.89
CA LEU A 24 -2.06 5.06 8.61
C LEU A 24 -0.78 5.43 7.86
N LYS A 25 -0.89 6.22 6.78
CA LYS A 25 0.27 6.69 6.00
C LYS A 25 1.22 7.54 6.84
N GLY A 26 0.69 8.43 7.69
CA GLY A 26 1.50 9.28 8.55
C GLY A 26 2.26 8.50 9.63
N LYS A 27 1.56 7.64 10.39
CA LYS A 27 2.17 6.85 11.48
C LYS A 27 3.17 5.83 10.97
N SER A 28 2.86 5.15 9.87
CA SER A 28 3.80 4.21 9.24
C SER A 28 5.05 4.92 8.71
N SER A 29 4.93 6.09 8.08
CA SER A 29 6.10 6.86 7.62
C SER A 29 7.04 7.22 8.77
N ILE A 30 6.49 7.67 9.91
CA ILE A 30 7.28 7.97 11.11
C ILE A 30 7.96 6.70 11.64
N TRP A 31 7.21 5.59 11.72
CA TRP A 31 7.73 4.34 12.23
C TRP A 31 8.86 3.78 11.34
N VAL A 32 8.69 3.81 10.01
CA VAL A 32 9.71 3.38 9.05
C VAL A 32 10.95 4.28 9.15
N ALA A 33 10.78 5.60 9.18
CA ALA A 33 11.88 6.54 9.34
C ALA A 33 12.71 6.25 10.61
N GLN A 34 12.04 5.91 11.72
CA GLN A 34 12.68 5.66 13.02
C GLN A 34 13.33 4.27 13.14
N ASN A 35 12.72 3.23 12.56
CA ASN A 35 13.09 1.83 12.81
C ASN A 35 13.85 1.17 11.65
N VAL A 36 13.60 1.63 10.41
CA VAL A 36 14.22 1.09 9.20
C VAL A 36 15.28 2.06 8.70
N GLU A 37 14.90 3.31 8.42
CA GLU A 37 15.77 4.27 7.74
C GLU A 37 16.78 4.94 8.67
N ARG A 38 16.59 4.93 10.00
CA ARG A 38 17.58 5.46 10.96
C ARG A 38 18.94 4.74 10.88
N LYS A 39 18.99 3.53 10.30
CA LYS A 39 20.23 2.81 9.95
C LYS A 39 20.90 3.33 8.66
N MET A 40 20.16 3.98 7.76
CA MET A 40 20.65 4.55 6.51
C MET A 40 20.76 6.06 6.68
N ARG A 41 21.94 6.53 7.12
CA ARG A 41 22.26 7.97 7.19
C ARG A 41 21.88 8.65 5.86
N ASN A 42 20.98 9.64 5.89
CA ASN A 42 20.61 10.60 4.82
C ASN A 42 19.20 10.46 4.16
N PHE A 43 18.11 10.43 4.94
CA PHE A 43 16.74 10.46 4.39
C PHE A 43 15.93 11.74 4.68
N LEU A 44 16.60 12.87 4.98
CA LEU A 44 15.91 14.16 5.17
C LEU A 44 15.27 14.63 3.85
N GLY A 45 13.94 14.58 3.78
CA GLY A 45 13.15 15.14 2.67
C GLY A 45 12.41 14.12 1.78
N HIS A 46 12.57 12.82 2.01
CA HIS A 46 11.88 11.80 1.24
C HIS A 46 10.46 11.53 1.76
N LYS A 47 9.52 11.34 0.84
CA LYS A 47 8.14 10.93 1.15
C LYS A 47 8.03 9.43 0.96
N PHE A 48 7.81 8.71 2.06
CA PHE A 48 7.69 7.24 2.03
C PHE A 48 6.48 6.78 1.18
N TRP A 49 5.34 7.48 1.30
CA TRP A 49 4.15 7.22 0.50
C TRP A 49 3.93 8.28 -0.58
N ALA A 50 3.36 7.86 -1.72
CA ALA A 50 2.78 8.77 -2.71
C ALA A 50 1.63 9.61 -2.10
N ARG A 51 1.29 10.76 -2.69
CA ARG A 51 0.17 11.59 -2.20
C ARG A 51 -1.17 10.87 -2.29
N GLY A 52 -1.42 10.15 -3.38
CA GLY A 52 -2.67 9.44 -3.64
C GLY A 52 -2.85 8.16 -2.81
N TYR A 53 -4.05 7.62 -2.86
CA TYR A 53 -4.42 6.29 -2.43
C TYR A 53 -5.61 5.81 -3.26
N PHE A 54 -5.79 4.51 -3.39
CA PHE A 54 -6.96 3.91 -4.04
C PHE A 54 -7.84 3.27 -2.96
N VAL A 55 -9.15 3.42 -3.10
CA VAL A 55 -10.13 2.74 -2.24
C VAL A 55 -11.28 2.23 -3.09
N SER A 56 -11.70 1.00 -2.81
CA SER A 56 -12.97 0.46 -3.27
C SER A 56 -13.78 0.06 -2.06
N THR A 57 -15.03 0.52 -1.97
CA THR A 57 -15.98 0.01 -0.99
C THR A 57 -16.55 -1.32 -1.50
N VAL A 58 -16.70 -2.28 -0.60
CA VAL A 58 -17.22 -3.61 -0.92
C VAL A 58 -18.29 -3.96 0.11
N GLY A 59 -19.45 -4.40 -0.38
CA GLY A 59 -20.57 -4.82 0.47
C GLY A 59 -20.48 -6.30 0.84
N ARG A 60 -20.84 -6.60 2.09
CA ARG A 60 -21.17 -7.87 2.79
C ARG A 60 -20.45 -9.21 2.49
N ASP A 61 -19.71 -9.39 1.41
CA ASP A 61 -19.18 -10.71 1.02
C ASP A 61 -17.66 -10.84 1.21
N GLU A 62 -17.25 -11.39 2.37
CA GLU A 62 -15.84 -11.52 2.76
C GLU A 62 -15.03 -12.46 1.85
N GLU A 63 -15.66 -13.51 1.30
CA GLU A 63 -14.98 -14.48 0.44
C GLU A 63 -14.58 -13.86 -0.90
N MET A 64 -15.48 -13.07 -1.49
CA MET A 64 -15.22 -12.31 -2.71
C MET A 64 -14.05 -11.33 -2.50
N ILE A 65 -13.99 -10.67 -1.34
CA ILE A 65 -12.92 -9.71 -1.02
C ILE A 65 -11.57 -10.41 -0.92
N ARG A 66 -11.51 -11.56 -0.23
CA ARG A 66 -10.25 -12.32 -0.08
C ARG A 66 -9.77 -12.89 -1.42
N ALA A 67 -10.69 -13.25 -2.32
CA ALA A 67 -10.37 -13.67 -3.67
C ALA A 67 -9.83 -12.49 -4.51
N TYR A 68 -10.47 -11.32 -4.41
CA TYR A 68 -10.04 -10.10 -5.10
C TYR A 68 -8.60 -9.70 -4.73
N ILE A 69 -8.26 -9.66 -3.44
CA ILE A 69 -6.89 -9.32 -2.98
C ILE A 69 -5.86 -10.29 -3.53
N ARG A 70 -6.13 -11.60 -3.45
CA ARG A 70 -5.23 -12.64 -3.99
C ARG A 70 -5.02 -12.49 -5.49
N ASN A 71 -6.08 -12.18 -6.23
CA ASN A 71 -6.00 -11.98 -7.68
C ASN A 71 -5.21 -10.71 -8.03
N GLN A 72 -5.34 -9.65 -7.21
CA GLN A 72 -4.61 -8.41 -7.42
C GLN A 72 -3.11 -8.60 -7.16
N GLU A 73 -2.73 -9.27 -6.08
CA GLU A 73 -1.33 -9.65 -5.83
C GLU A 73 -0.74 -10.53 -6.95
N LEU A 74 -1.55 -11.42 -7.54
CA LEU A 74 -1.12 -12.24 -8.68
C LEU A 74 -0.91 -11.39 -9.94
N ALA A 75 -1.84 -10.48 -10.24
CA ALA A 75 -1.74 -9.57 -11.38
C ALA A 75 -0.52 -8.64 -11.25
N ASP A 76 -0.28 -8.09 -10.06
CA ASP A 76 0.87 -7.23 -9.78
C ASP A 76 2.19 -8.00 -9.97
N LYS A 77 2.26 -9.26 -9.50
CA LYS A 77 3.43 -10.13 -9.74
C LYS A 77 3.68 -10.40 -11.22
N GLN A 78 2.64 -10.60 -12.02
CA GLN A 78 2.76 -10.84 -13.46
C GLN A 78 3.24 -9.58 -14.19
N LEU A 79 2.72 -8.41 -13.83
CA LEU A 79 3.17 -7.11 -14.35
C LEU A 79 4.64 -6.85 -14.02
N ASP A 80 5.03 -7.09 -12.76
CA ASP A 80 6.42 -6.98 -12.32
C ASP A 80 7.35 -7.91 -13.14
N GLN A 81 6.96 -9.17 -13.37
CA GLN A 81 7.73 -10.10 -14.20
C GLN A 81 7.85 -9.66 -15.66
N MET A 82 6.79 -9.08 -16.24
CA MET A 82 6.84 -8.54 -17.60
C MET A 82 7.79 -7.33 -17.71
N GLN A 83 7.71 -6.40 -16.77
CA GLN A 83 8.58 -5.22 -16.75
C GLN A 83 10.05 -5.59 -16.57
N LEU A 84 10.36 -6.57 -15.70
CA LEU A 84 11.71 -7.10 -15.52
C LEU A 84 12.28 -7.71 -16.82
N ARG A 85 11.44 -8.40 -17.61
CA ARG A 85 11.85 -8.99 -18.90
C ARG A 85 12.09 -7.96 -19.99
N LEU A 86 11.35 -6.85 -19.98
CA LEU A 86 11.48 -5.78 -20.98
C LEU A 86 12.64 -4.83 -20.67
N GLY A 87 12.98 -4.62 -19.40
CA GLY A 87 14.11 -3.76 -18.99
C GLY A 87 15.48 -4.43 -18.99
N SER A 88 15.57 -5.70 -19.39
CA SER A 88 16.81 -6.49 -19.48
C SER A 88 17.26 -6.78 -20.92
N SER A 89 16.62 -6.15 -21.91
CA SER A 89 17.05 -6.07 -23.31
C SER A 89 17.49 -4.64 -23.63
#